data_AF-A0A2D3C726-F1
#
_entry.id   AF-A0A2D3C726-F1
#
_cell.length_a   1.000
_cell.length_b   1.000
_cell.length_c   1.000
_cell.angle_alpha   90.00
_cell.angle_beta   90.00
_cell.angle_gamma   90.00
#
_symmetry.space_group_name_H-M   'P 1'
#
loop_
_entity.id
_entity.type
_entity.pdbx_description
1 polymer ?
#
loop_
_entity_poly.entity_id
_entity_poly.type
_entity_poly.pdbx_seq_one_letter_code
_entity_poly.pdbx_strand_id
1 'polypeptide(L)'
;MACISDLPYEILLKGASVKKSEEFIRENCDEVYHVPGGYSLAGVMLKGGKTIPIGVKGNSIYFQYVKPCKGLFVLKLDDAEEEIEKLRQGNYQ
;
A
#
# COMPACT_ATOMS: atom_id res chain seq x y z
N MET A 1 -14.18 9.78 -7.41
CA MET A 1 -12.79 9.39 -7.66
C MET A 1 -12.00 9.80 -6.44
N ALA A 2 -11.58 8.86 -5.59
CA ALA A 2 -10.81 9.22 -4.39
C ALA A 2 -9.37 9.59 -4.79
N CYS A 3 -8.84 10.69 -4.27
CA CYS A 3 -7.44 11.05 -4.45
C CYS A 3 -6.65 10.58 -3.23
N ILE A 4 -5.37 10.19 -3.45
CA ILE A 4 -4.48 9.88 -2.33
C ILE A 4 -4.40 11.04 -1.32
N SER A 5 -4.51 12.28 -1.80
CA SER A 5 -4.49 13.51 -0.99
C SER A 5 -5.65 13.62 0.00
N ASP A 6 -6.75 12.89 -0.23
CA ASP A 6 -7.93 12.90 0.63
C ASP A 6 -7.84 11.84 1.74
N LEU A 7 -6.87 10.93 1.67
CA LEU A 7 -6.65 9.91 2.69
C LEU A 7 -5.72 10.44 3.79
N PRO A 8 -5.97 10.10 5.08
CA PRO A 8 -5.09 10.47 6.19
C PRO A 8 -3.85 9.56 6.23
N TYR A 9 -3.00 9.66 5.21
CA TYR A 9 -1.80 8.83 5.10
C TYR A 9 -0.56 9.49 5.72
N GLU A 10 0.33 8.65 6.25
CA GLU A 10 1.68 9.05 6.65
C GLU A 10 2.70 8.56 5.61
N ILE A 11 3.77 9.32 5.38
CA ILE A 11 4.86 8.92 4.49
C ILE A 11 5.96 8.26 5.32
N LEU A 12 6.14 6.95 5.17
CA LEU A 12 7.18 6.19 5.88
C LEU A 12 8.52 6.19 5.13
N LEU A 13 8.47 6.13 3.80
CA LEU A 13 9.66 6.12 2.95
C LEU A 13 9.45 6.95 1.70
N LYS A 14 10.46 7.75 1.32
CA LYS A 14 10.45 8.65 0.15
C LYS A 14 11.55 8.26 -0.83
N GLY A 15 11.23 8.24 -2.12
CA GLY A 15 12.21 8.04 -3.20
C GLY A 15 12.91 6.68 -3.14
N ALA A 16 12.19 5.63 -2.75
CA ALA A 16 12.75 4.28 -2.65
C ALA A 16 12.79 3.57 -4.00
N SER A 17 13.69 2.59 -4.14
CA SER A 17 13.56 1.58 -5.20
C SER A 17 12.47 0.58 -4.85
N VAL A 18 11.92 -0.11 -5.85
CA VAL A 18 10.88 -1.16 -5.65
C VAL A 18 11.34 -2.21 -4.64
N LYS A 19 12.59 -2.68 -4.77
CA LYS A 19 13.19 -3.64 -3.85
C LYS A 19 13.24 -3.11 -2.42
N LYS A 20 13.72 -1.88 -2.23
CA LYS A 20 13.84 -1.27 -0.90
C LYS A 20 12.47 -1.04 -0.25
N SER A 21 11.46 -0.64 -1.02
CA SER A 21 10.10 -0.48 -0.50
C SER A 21 9.46 -1.80 -0.11
N GLU A 22 9.69 -2.86 -0.88
CA GLU A 22 9.19 -4.20 -0.57
C GLU A 22 9.87 -4.79 0.67
N GLU A 23 11.19 -4.68 0.77
CA GLU A 23 11.96 -5.06 1.96
C GLU A 23 11.46 -4.31 3.20
N PHE A 24 11.26 -2.99 3.09
CA PHE A 24 10.74 -2.18 4.18
C PHE A 24 9.36 -2.65 4.65
N ILE A 25 8.43 -2.92 3.74
CA ILE A 25 7.09 -3.42 4.08
C ILE A 25 7.21 -4.77 4.79
N ARG A 26 8.01 -5.69 4.26
CA ARG A 26 8.21 -7.04 4.82
C ARG A 26 8.80 -7.03 6.23
N GLU A 27 9.71 -6.11 6.52
CA GLU A 27 10.37 -6.03 7.82
C GLU A 27 9.55 -5.31 8.90
N ASN A 28 8.59 -4.46 8.49
CA ASN A 28 7.85 -3.60 9.42
C ASN A 28 6.41 -4.04 9.67
N CYS A 29 5.90 -5.03 8.94
CA CYS A 29 4.53 -5.51 9.00
C CYS A 29 4.43 -6.96 9.47
N ASP A 30 3.32 -7.30 10.12
CA ASP A 30 3.04 -8.63 10.65
C ASP A 30 2.60 -9.59 9.53
N GLU A 31 1.87 -9.07 8.55
CA GLU A 31 1.37 -9.81 7.39
C GLU A 31 1.70 -9.04 6.10
N VAL A 32 1.97 -9.75 5.00
CA VAL A 32 2.21 -9.14 3.68
C VAL A 32 1.43 -9.87 2.61
N TYR A 33 0.61 -9.14 1.87
CA TYR A 33 -0.19 -9.62 0.76
C TYR A 33 0.34 -9.05 -0.55
N HIS A 34 0.25 -9.84 -1.62
CA HIS A 34 0.63 -9.41 -2.96
C HIS A 34 -0.63 -9.30 -3.81
N VAL A 35 -1.09 -8.07 -4.02
CA VAL A 35 -2.29 -7.76 -4.81
C VAL A 35 -1.91 -7.53 -6.27
N PRO A 36 -2.81 -7.79 -7.23
CA PRO A 36 -2.56 -7.45 -8.63
C PRO A 36 -2.42 -5.94 -8.84
N GLY A 37 -1.66 -5.55 -9.87
CA GLY A 37 -1.63 -4.15 -10.31
C GLY A 37 -3.03 -3.65 -10.70
N GLY A 38 -3.36 -2.40 -10.33
CA GLY A 38 -4.69 -1.84 -10.52
C GLY A 38 -5.66 -2.07 -9.37
N TYR A 39 -5.26 -2.79 -8.32
CA TYR A 39 -6.02 -2.92 -7.08
C TYR A 39 -6.39 -1.55 -6.50
N SER A 40 -7.64 -1.40 -6.06
CA SER A 40 -8.18 -0.17 -5.48
C SER A 40 -8.14 -0.26 -3.96
N LEU A 41 -7.26 0.53 -3.35
CA LEU A 41 -7.11 0.61 -1.90
C LEU A 41 -7.76 1.90 -1.39
N ALA A 42 -8.81 1.79 -0.59
CA ALA A 42 -9.62 2.92 -0.10
C ALA A 42 -10.06 3.88 -1.25
N GLY A 43 -10.38 3.31 -2.41
CA GLY A 43 -10.77 4.06 -3.62
C GLY A 43 -9.61 4.64 -4.43
N VAL A 44 -8.36 4.46 -3.99
CA VAL A 44 -7.15 4.86 -4.72
C VAL A 44 -6.59 3.67 -5.48
N MET A 45 -6.58 3.79 -6.81
CA MET A 45 -5.98 2.77 -7.67
C MET A 45 -4.45 2.77 -7.54
N LEU A 46 -3.90 1.65 -7.09
CA LEU A 46 -2.46 1.46 -6.94
C LEU A 46 -1.83 1.13 -8.29
N LYS A 47 -0.87 1.98 -8.68
CA LYS A 47 -0.05 1.79 -9.88
C LYS A 47 1.20 1.00 -9.52
N GLY A 48 1.44 -0.09 -10.24
CA GLY A 48 2.58 -0.95 -10.00
C GLY A 48 2.77 -2.00 -11.09
N GLY A 49 3.73 -2.90 -10.87
CA GLY A 49 4.04 -4.00 -11.78
C GLY A 49 3.02 -5.15 -11.68
N LYS A 50 3.48 -6.39 -11.91
CA LYS A 50 2.64 -7.59 -11.88
C LYS A 50 1.92 -7.79 -10.54
N THR A 51 2.61 -7.50 -9.44
CA THR A 51 2.07 -7.55 -8.08
C THR A 51 2.55 -6.37 -7.26
N ILE A 52 1.75 -5.93 -6.30
CA ILE A 52 2.03 -4.83 -5.38
C ILE A 52 1.99 -5.39 -3.95
N PRO A 53 3.05 -5.22 -3.15
CA PRO A 53 3.04 -5.65 -1.75
C PRO A 53 2.22 -4.66 -0.90
N ILE A 54 1.32 -5.21 -0.09
CA ILE A 54 0.54 -4.51 0.94
C ILE A 54 0.84 -5.17 2.28
N GLY A 55 1.44 -4.43 3.20
CA GLY A 55 1.72 -4.90 4.55
C GLY A 55 0.61 -4.52 5.52
N VAL A 56 0.30 -5.39 6.46
CA VAL A 56 -0.62 -5.12 7.58
C VAL A 56 0.19 -5.08 8.87
N LYS A 57 -0.02 -4.05 9.67
CA LYS A 57 0.58 -3.90 11.00
C LYS A 57 -0.48 -3.40 11.97
N GLY A 58 -0.97 -4.28 12.84
CA GLY A 58 -2.13 -3.96 13.68
C GLY A 58 -3.34 -3.52 12.85
N ASN A 59 -3.82 -2.29 13.05
CA ASN A 59 -4.93 -1.70 12.29
C ASN A 59 -4.47 -0.77 11.15
N SER A 60 -3.20 -0.81 10.78
CA SER A 60 -2.62 0.03 9.73
C SER A 60 -2.18 -0.81 8.54
N ILE A 61 -2.23 -0.21 7.35
CA ILE A 61 -1.72 -0.80 6.12
C ILE A 61 -0.59 0.02 5.51
N TYR A 62 0.40 -0.68 4.96
CA TYR A 62 1.63 -0.13 4.40
C TYR A 62 1.66 -0.49 2.93
N PHE A 63 1.73 0.49 2.03
CA PHE A 63 1.62 0.23 0.60
C PHE A 63 2.53 1.13 -0.25
N GLN A 64 2.89 0.62 -1.43
CA GLN A 64 3.67 1.36 -2.40
C GLN A 64 2.79 2.35 -3.16
N TYR A 65 3.27 3.58 -3.32
CA TYR A 65 2.59 4.59 -4.11
C TYR A 65 3.59 5.37 -4.98
N VAL A 66 3.33 5.43 -6.29
CA VAL A 66 4.19 6.12 -7.25
C VAL A 66 3.66 7.53 -7.52
N LYS A 67 4.43 8.55 -7.11
CA LYS A 67 4.19 9.95 -7.51
C LYS A 67 4.98 10.26 -8.78
N PRO A 68 4.34 10.69 -9.89
CA PRO A 68 5.02 10.91 -11.17
C PRO A 68 6.26 11.82 -11.10
N CYS A 69 6.22 12.82 -10.23
CA CYS A 69 7.29 13.81 -10.07
C CYS A 69 8.33 13.48 -8.99
N LYS A 70 8.06 12.52 -8.09
CA LYS A 70 8.88 12.29 -6.88
C LYS A 70 9.31 10.83 -6.69
N GLY A 71 8.90 9.92 -7.57
CA GLY A 71 9.25 8.50 -7.50
C GLY A 71 8.34 7.70 -6.59
N LEU A 72 8.86 6.57 -6.08
CA LEU A 72 8.10 5.61 -5.28
C LEU A 72 8.20 5.93 -3.78
N PHE A 73 7.06 5.81 -3.12
CA PHE A 73 6.86 6.06 -1.69
C PHE A 73 6.31 4.80 -1.03
N VAL A 74 6.60 4.64 0.27
CA VAL A 74 5.81 3.76 1.13
C VAL A 74 4.94 4.64 2.02
N LEU A 75 3.64 4.43 1.93
CA LEU A 75 2.64 5.15 2.70
C LEU A 75 2.02 4.24 3.75
N LYS A 76 1.62 4.82 4.87
CA LYS A 76 0.83 4.18 5.92
C LYS A 76 -0.58 4.77 5.90
N LEU A 77 -1.59 3.92 5.94
CA LEU A 77 -2.96 4.32 6.23
C LEU A 77 -3.36 3.68 7.56
N ASP A 78 -3.80 4.51 8.50
CA ASP A 78 -4.34 4.07 9.79
C ASP A 78 -5.83 3.77 9.68
N ASP A 79 -6.36 3.06 10.68
CA ASP A 79 -7.77 2.68 10.79
C ASP A 79 -8.31 1.99 9.53
N ALA A 80 -7.51 1.08 8.98
CA ALA A 80 -7.75 0.43 7.69
C ALA A 80 -8.40 -0.96 7.81
N GLU A 81 -9.18 -1.17 8.87
CA GLU A 81 -9.84 -2.44 9.24
C GLU A 81 -10.58 -3.10 8.06
N GLU A 82 -11.40 -2.32 7.33
CA GLU A 82 -12.16 -2.81 6.17
C GLU A 82 -11.25 -3.31 5.03
N GLU A 83 -10.14 -2.63 4.78
CA GLU A 83 -9.19 -3.02 3.73
C GLU A 83 -8.39 -4.26 4.16
N ILE A 84 -8.04 -4.36 5.45
CA ILE A 84 -7.36 -5.52 6.02
C ILE A 84 -8.24 -6.77 5.88
N GLU A 85 -9.54 -6.66 6.15
CA GLU A 85 -10.48 -7.78 5.97
C GLU A 85 -10.56 -8.22 4.50
N LYS A 86 -10.62 -7.29 3.55
CA LYS A 86 -10.61 -7.61 2.10
C LYS A 86 -9.34 -8.35 1.69
N LEU A 87 -8.17 -7.91 2.19
CA LEU A 87 -6.89 -8.55 1.92
C LEU A 87 -6.86 -9.99 2.45
N ARG A 88 -7.32 -10.21 3.69
CA ARG A 88 -7.39 -11.54 4.32
C ARG A 88 -8.34 -12.49 3.61
N GLN A 89 -9.42 -11.98 3.03
CA GLN A 89 -10.36 -12.76 2.24
C GLN A 89 -9.84 -13.10 0.82
N GLY A 90 -8.77 -12.44 0.37
CA GLY A 90 -8.26 -12.59 -1.00
C GLY A 90 -9.16 -11.98 -2.07
N ASN A 91 -10.07 -11.08 -1.68
CA ASN A 91 -11.01 -10.41 -2.57
C ASN A 91 -10.35 -9.17 -3.18
N TYR A 92 -9.62 -9.36 -4.28
CA TYR A 92 -8.89 -8.28 -4.98
C TYR A 92 -9.67 -7.60 -6.11
N GLN A 93 -11.01 -7.69 -6.08
CA GLN A 93 -11.90 -7.12 -7.11
C GLN A 93 -12.17 -5.63 -6.89
#